data_AF-A0A8K1CUN4-F1
#
_entry.id   AF-A0A8K1CUN4-F1
#
_cell.length_a   1.000
_cell.length_b   1.000
_cell.length_c   1.000
_cell.angle_alpha   90.00
_cell.angle_beta   90.00
_cell.angle_gamma   90.00
#
_symmetry.space_group_name_H-M   'P 1'
#
loop_
_entity.id
_entity.type
_entity.pdbx_description
1 polymer ?
#
loop_
_entity_poly.entity_id
_entity_poly.type
_entity_poly.pdbx_seq_one_letter_code
_entity_poly.pdbx_strand_id
1 'polypeptide(L)'
;MNDATNSTNSLRGKIFELLSHKRFLTQDQLALEFRSLDAGDIDTEETNQPDLAAAANVARESSIFTLTTQEKMEEKRFAKVDEICKVPGKVMYYRPRAKNFGALDALIVDGIKERCYGLQMTIGKTHPVAWKPLYDVLKHLREIELAEDFCLYFVVPPYMRDSYKRQPIRTNKDDLFKNPDDVGRLPQFACGVNAFGIPTARESKS
;
A
#
# COMPACT_ATOMS: atom_id res chain seq x y z
N MET A 1 -20.97 -8.93 24.69
CA MET A 1 -21.69 -8.93 23.39
C MET A 1 -20.85 -8.29 22.25
N ASN A 2 -19.52 -8.51 22.22
CA ASN A 2 -18.59 -7.81 21.30
C ASN A 2 -17.84 -8.73 20.30
N ASP A 3 -18.06 -10.06 20.34
CA ASP A 3 -17.27 -11.01 19.54
C ASP A 3 -17.73 -11.15 18.08
N ALA A 4 -19.04 -11.00 17.82
CA ALA A 4 -19.59 -11.20 16.47
C ALA A 4 -19.17 -10.10 15.48
N THR A 5 -19.08 -8.85 15.93
CA THR A 5 -18.67 -7.69 15.11
C THR A 5 -17.19 -7.74 14.78
N ASN A 6 -16.34 -8.11 15.74
CA ASN A 6 -14.90 -8.30 15.52
C ASN A 6 -14.61 -9.46 14.58
N SER A 7 -15.31 -10.58 14.72
CA SER A 7 -15.21 -11.73 13.81
C SER A 7 -15.62 -11.37 12.37
N THR A 8 -16.72 -10.61 12.21
CA THR A 8 -17.23 -10.18 10.90
C THR A 8 -16.27 -9.21 10.21
N ASN A 9 -15.67 -8.27 10.95
CA ASN A 9 -14.68 -7.35 10.39
C ASN A 9 -13.39 -8.07 9.99
N SER A 10 -12.93 -9.03 10.79
CA SER A 10 -11.78 -9.89 10.45
C SER A 10 -12.03 -10.69 9.16
N LEU A 11 -13.22 -11.27 9.02
CA LEU A 11 -13.61 -11.99 7.81
C LEU A 11 -13.65 -11.07 6.58
N ARG A 12 -14.30 -9.90 6.70
CA ARG A 12 -14.38 -8.91 5.61
C ARG A 12 -13.00 -8.44 5.17
N GLY A 13 -12.09 -8.22 6.12
CA GLY A 13 -10.70 -7.86 5.83
C GLY A 13 -9.99 -8.94 5.02
N LYS A 14 -10.13 -10.21 5.40
CA LYS A 14 -9.55 -11.34 4.66
C LYS A 14 -10.14 -11.51 3.27
N ILE A 15 -11.44 -11.31 3.11
CA ILE A 15 -12.10 -11.34 1.79
C ILE A 15 -11.55 -10.21 0.92
N PHE A 16 -11.41 -9.01 1.47
CA PHE A 16 -10.84 -7.88 0.75
C PHE A 16 -9.38 -8.12 0.32
N GLU A 17 -8.54 -8.66 1.22
CA GLU A 17 -7.16 -9.08 0.93
C GLU A 17 -7.14 -10.07 -0.25
N LEU A 18 -7.92 -11.15 -0.16
CA LEU A 18 -7.98 -12.20 -1.18
C LEU A 18 -8.46 -11.68 -2.54
N LEU A 19 -9.50 -10.84 -2.55
CA LEU A 19 -10.05 -10.27 -3.78
C LEU A 19 -9.08 -9.25 -4.39
N SER A 20 -8.36 -8.49 -3.57
CA SER A 20 -7.33 -7.56 -4.03
C SER A 20 -6.23 -8.33 -4.76
N HIS A 21 -5.65 -9.39 -4.17
CA HIS A 21 -4.67 -10.23 -4.87
C HIS A 21 -5.18 -10.77 -6.20
N LYS A 22 -6.42 -11.28 -6.24
CA LYS A 22 -7.04 -11.74 -7.49
C LYS A 22 -7.09 -10.62 -8.53
N ARG A 23 -7.45 -9.40 -8.11
CA ARG A 23 -7.52 -8.23 -9.00
C ARG A 23 -6.15 -7.90 -9.60
N PHE A 24 -5.10 -7.85 -8.79
CA PHE A 24 -3.73 -7.62 -9.26
C PHE A 24 -3.27 -8.65 -10.31
N LEU A 25 -3.61 -9.93 -10.11
CA LEU A 25 -3.13 -11.03 -10.95
C LEU A 25 -3.99 -11.33 -12.19
N THR A 26 -5.22 -10.82 -12.25
CA THR A 26 -6.16 -11.11 -13.36
C THR A 26 -6.25 -9.99 -14.39
N GLN A 27 -5.68 -8.83 -14.12
CA GLN A 27 -5.67 -7.72 -15.06
C GLN A 27 -4.49 -7.82 -16.02
N ASP A 28 -4.79 -7.78 -17.33
CA ASP A 28 -3.77 -7.67 -18.38
C ASP A 28 -3.10 -6.29 -18.37
N GLN A 29 -3.83 -5.28 -17.90
CA GLN A 29 -3.34 -3.93 -17.64
C GLN A 29 -3.87 -3.43 -16.30
N LEU A 30 -2.96 -3.03 -15.43
CA LEU A 30 -3.27 -2.47 -14.13
C LEU A 30 -2.88 -1.00 -14.12
N ALA A 31 -3.84 -0.12 -13.82
CA ALA A 31 -3.59 1.29 -13.53
C ALA A 31 -4.02 1.56 -12.08
N LEU A 32 -3.07 1.90 -11.22
CA LEU A 32 -3.34 2.24 -9.82
C LEU A 32 -2.99 3.68 -9.53
N GLU A 33 -3.96 4.45 -9.07
CA GLU A 33 -3.76 5.80 -8.55
C GLU A 33 -3.36 5.72 -7.07
N PHE A 34 -2.20 6.30 -6.76
CA PHE A 34 -1.65 6.38 -5.41
C PHE A 34 -1.67 7.80 -4.91
N ARG A 35 -2.29 8.04 -3.76
CA ARG A 35 -2.26 9.33 -3.08
C ARG A 35 -1.24 9.31 -1.95
N SER A 36 -0.27 10.21 -1.98
CA SER A 36 0.70 10.37 -0.87
C SER A 36 0.00 10.59 0.48
N LEU A 37 0.55 9.99 1.53
CA LEU A 37 0.14 10.18 2.93
C LEU A 37 1.08 11.11 3.68
N ASP A 38 2.18 11.54 3.05
CA ASP A 38 3.19 12.40 3.67
C ASP A 38 2.85 13.90 3.53
N ALA A 39 1.88 14.23 2.67
CA ALA A 39 1.29 15.57 2.58
C ALA A 39 0.08 15.66 3.54
N GLY A 40 0.30 15.96 4.82
CA GLY A 40 -0.83 15.96 5.76
C GLY A 40 -0.69 16.44 7.20
N ASP A 41 0.51 16.78 7.70
CA ASP A 41 0.64 17.46 9.01
C ASP A 41 0.77 18.98 8.79
N ILE A 42 -0.12 19.57 7.99
CA ILE A 42 -0.46 20.98 8.20
C ILE A 42 -1.64 20.94 9.15
N ASP A 43 -1.38 21.25 10.42
CA ASP A 43 -2.42 21.63 11.36
C ASP A 43 -3.19 22.80 10.73
N THR A 44 -4.28 22.49 10.02
CA THR A 44 -5.24 23.50 9.61
C THR A 44 -6.01 23.89 10.87
N GLU A 45 -5.42 24.78 11.66
CA GLU A 45 -6.24 25.74 12.38
C GLU A 45 -7.13 26.44 11.36
N GLU A 46 -8.42 26.56 11.68
CA GLU A 46 -9.49 27.03 10.81
C GLU A 46 -9.17 28.40 10.18
N THR A 47 -8.62 28.42 8.97
CA THR A 47 -8.59 29.62 8.13
C THR A 47 -9.72 29.54 7.12
N ASN A 48 -10.79 30.29 7.38
CA ASN A 48 -11.92 30.54 6.49
C ASN A 48 -11.51 31.33 5.23
N GLN A 49 -10.68 30.75 4.35
CA GLN A 49 -10.31 31.35 3.07
C GLN A 49 -10.41 30.31 1.92
N PRO A 50 -11.35 30.49 0.97
CA PRO A 50 -11.67 29.50 -0.07
C PRO A 50 -10.53 29.28 -1.09
N ASP A 51 -9.61 30.23 -1.27
CA ASP A 51 -8.52 30.13 -2.25
C ASP A 51 -7.40 29.17 -1.79
N LEU A 52 -7.19 29.00 -0.48
CA LEU A 52 -6.23 28.05 0.09
C LEU A 52 -6.72 26.60 -0.04
N ALA A 53 -8.03 26.36 0.03
CA ALA A 53 -8.62 25.04 -0.18
C ALA A 53 -8.48 24.57 -1.64
N ALA A 54 -8.62 25.49 -2.61
CA ALA A 54 -8.38 25.18 -4.01
C ALA A 54 -6.90 24.87 -4.28
N ALA A 55 -5.97 25.66 -3.73
CA ALA A 55 -4.53 25.39 -3.83
C ALA A 55 -4.13 24.08 -3.12
N ALA A 56 -4.72 23.76 -1.97
CA ALA A 56 -4.52 22.49 -1.27
C ALA A 56 -5.09 21.29 -2.05
N ASN A 57 -6.21 21.45 -2.77
CA ASN A 57 -6.74 20.42 -3.66
C ASN A 57 -5.84 20.20 -4.88
N VAL A 58 -5.30 21.26 -5.49
CA VAL A 58 -4.33 21.18 -6.59
C VAL A 58 -3.01 20.54 -6.12
N ALA A 59 -2.54 20.84 -4.91
CA ALA A 59 -1.36 20.19 -4.31
C ALA A 59 -1.62 18.71 -3.94
N ARG A 60 -2.85 18.37 -3.51
CA ARG A 60 -3.29 16.97 -3.28
C ARG A 60 -3.37 16.18 -4.59
N GLU A 61 -3.82 16.79 -5.69
CA GLU A 61 -3.79 16.20 -7.03
C GLU A 61 -2.35 16.04 -7.56
N SER A 62 -1.46 16.97 -7.22
CA SER A 62 -0.02 16.93 -7.59
C SER A 62 0.76 15.81 -6.88
N SER A 63 0.16 15.13 -5.90
CA SER A 63 0.76 14.01 -5.15
C SER A 63 0.24 12.64 -5.58
N ILE A 64 -0.46 12.58 -6.74
CA ILE A 64 -1.00 11.34 -7.28
C ILE A 64 0.00 10.74 -8.28
N PHE A 65 0.47 9.52 -8.01
CA PHE A 65 1.30 8.74 -8.94
C PHE A 65 0.53 7.53 -9.45
N THR A 66 0.77 7.15 -10.71
CA THR A 66 0.13 5.99 -11.33
C THR A 66 1.14 4.87 -11.59
N LEU A 67 0.91 3.67 -11.02
CA LEU A 67 1.54 2.45 -11.52
C LEU A 67 0.69 1.92 -12.67
N THR A 68 1.27 1.93 -13.88
CA THR A 68 0.71 1.28 -15.05
C THR A 68 1.60 0.11 -15.44
N THR A 69 1.04 -1.10 -15.48
CA THR A 69 1.69 -2.27 -16.09
C THR A 69 1.00 -2.59 -17.41
N GLN A 70 1.80 -2.82 -18.46
CA GLN A 70 1.30 -3.19 -19.79
C GLN A 70 1.20 -4.71 -19.98
N GLU A 71 1.85 -5.47 -19.10
CA GLU A 71 1.83 -6.92 -19.09
C GLU A 71 1.23 -7.43 -17.79
N LYS A 72 0.65 -8.63 -17.90
CA LYS A 72 0.15 -9.40 -16.76
C LYS A 72 1.30 -9.74 -15.82
N MET A 73 1.10 -9.49 -14.53
CA MET A 73 2.11 -9.83 -13.51
C MET A 73 2.22 -11.34 -13.32
N GLU A 74 3.44 -11.85 -13.20
CA GLU A 74 3.71 -13.23 -12.80
C GLU A 74 3.76 -13.34 -11.27
N GLU A 75 3.00 -14.27 -10.68
CA GLU A 75 2.99 -14.49 -9.23
C GLU A 75 4.14 -15.39 -8.78
N LYS A 76 4.87 -14.98 -7.73
CA LYS A 76 5.79 -15.86 -6.99
C LYS A 76 5.45 -15.87 -5.51
N ARG A 77 5.24 -17.08 -4.97
CA ARG A 77 5.00 -17.32 -3.55
C ARG A 77 6.29 -17.58 -2.81
N PHE A 78 6.63 -16.73 -1.84
CA PHE A 78 7.90 -16.83 -1.11
C PHE A 78 7.73 -17.22 0.36
N ALA A 79 8.68 -18.00 0.90
CA ALA A 79 8.73 -18.33 2.33
C ALA A 79 9.77 -17.50 3.10
N LYS A 80 10.80 -17.00 2.40
CA LYS A 80 11.88 -16.18 2.95
C LYS A 80 12.11 -14.95 2.08
N VAL A 81 12.67 -13.89 2.67
CA VAL A 81 12.91 -12.62 1.97
C VAL A 81 13.92 -12.78 0.84
N ASP A 82 14.93 -13.64 1.03
CA ASP A 82 15.98 -13.92 0.04
C ASP A 82 15.47 -14.55 -1.27
N GLU A 83 14.24 -15.07 -1.29
CA GLU A 83 13.57 -15.57 -2.49
C GLU A 83 13.02 -14.43 -3.39
N ILE A 84 12.95 -13.20 -2.88
CA ILE A 84 12.55 -12.01 -3.64
C ILE A 84 13.71 -11.61 -4.55
N CYS A 85 13.48 -11.54 -5.85
CA CYS A 85 14.51 -11.10 -6.80
C CYS A 85 13.94 -10.15 -7.85
N LYS A 86 14.82 -9.25 -8.33
CA LYS A 86 14.62 -8.45 -9.53
C LYS A 86 14.75 -9.36 -10.75
N VAL A 87 13.73 -9.36 -11.62
CA VAL A 87 13.77 -10.07 -12.91
C VAL A 87 13.76 -9.01 -14.01
N PRO A 88 14.89 -8.78 -14.71
CA PRO A 88 14.97 -7.73 -15.72
C PRO A 88 13.87 -7.86 -16.79
N GLY A 89 13.24 -6.73 -17.11
CA GLY A 89 12.20 -6.67 -18.15
C GLY A 89 10.84 -7.25 -17.73
N LYS A 90 10.65 -7.67 -16.48
CA LYS A 90 9.38 -8.22 -15.99
C LYS A 90 8.86 -7.50 -14.76
N VAL A 91 7.53 -7.53 -14.58
CA VAL A 91 6.88 -7.16 -13.33
C VAL A 91 6.42 -8.41 -12.60
N MET A 92 6.98 -8.62 -11.41
CA MET A 92 6.73 -9.80 -10.57
C MET A 92 5.84 -9.43 -9.39
N TYR A 93 4.84 -10.26 -9.10
CA TYR A 93 3.99 -10.14 -7.92
C TYR A 93 4.42 -11.15 -6.84
N TYR A 94 5.07 -10.66 -5.80
CA TYR A 94 5.54 -11.49 -4.69
C TYR A 94 4.51 -11.54 -3.57
N ARG A 95 4.08 -12.74 -3.19
CA ARG A 95 3.15 -12.93 -2.07
C ARG A 95 3.73 -13.90 -1.04
N PRO A 96 3.80 -13.53 0.26
CA PRO A 96 4.29 -14.42 1.29
C PRO A 96 3.41 -15.67 1.42
N ARG A 97 4.02 -16.83 1.69
CA ARG A 97 3.33 -18.11 1.94
C ARG A 97 2.71 -18.16 3.34
N ALA A 98 3.35 -17.52 4.31
CA ALA A 98 2.90 -17.47 5.70
C ALA A 98 2.60 -16.02 6.10
N LYS A 99 1.61 -15.83 6.98
CA LYS A 99 1.26 -14.51 7.56
C LYS A 99 2.37 -13.92 8.45
N ASN A 100 3.49 -14.63 8.61
CA ASN A 100 4.59 -14.26 9.49
C ASN A 100 5.39 -13.05 8.98
N PHE A 101 5.21 -12.68 7.70
CA PHE A 101 5.67 -11.40 7.15
C PHE A 101 4.68 -10.28 7.50
N GLY A 102 4.48 -10.04 8.79
CA GLY A 102 3.42 -9.18 9.33
C GLY A 102 3.51 -7.68 9.00
N ALA A 103 4.39 -7.28 8.08
CA ALA A 103 4.49 -5.92 7.59
C ALA A 103 3.90 -5.71 6.19
N LEU A 104 3.72 -6.78 5.39
CA LEU A 104 3.32 -6.68 3.99
C LEU A 104 2.46 -7.89 3.59
N ASP A 105 1.40 -7.63 2.84
CA ASP A 105 0.56 -8.68 2.24
C ASP A 105 1.09 -9.13 0.87
N ALA A 106 1.84 -8.26 0.19
CA ALA A 106 2.53 -8.57 -1.06
C ALA A 106 3.59 -7.51 -1.41
N LEU A 107 4.39 -7.79 -2.43
CA LEU A 107 5.24 -6.81 -3.11
C LEU A 107 4.99 -6.86 -4.61
N ILE A 108 5.07 -5.71 -5.27
CA ILE A 108 5.25 -5.64 -6.72
C ILE A 108 6.71 -5.28 -6.96
N VAL A 109 7.43 -6.11 -7.73
CA VAL A 109 8.81 -5.84 -8.15
C VAL A 109 8.78 -5.57 -9.64
N ASP A 110 8.97 -4.30 -10.00
CA ASP A 110 9.04 -3.84 -11.38
C ASP A 110 10.50 -3.83 -11.83
N GLY A 111 10.92 -4.91 -12.51
CA GLY A 111 12.25 -5.04 -13.09
C GLY A 111 12.43 -4.29 -14.42
N ILE A 112 11.44 -3.52 -14.88
CA ILE A 112 11.52 -2.64 -16.05
C ILE A 112 11.93 -1.24 -15.59
N LYS A 113 11.29 -0.72 -14.54
CA LYS A 113 11.57 0.60 -13.94
C LYS A 113 12.51 0.54 -12.74
N GLU A 114 12.91 -0.67 -12.35
CA GLU A 114 13.74 -0.94 -11.16
C GLU A 114 13.14 -0.41 -9.86
N ARG A 115 11.83 -0.67 -9.66
CA ARG A 115 11.07 -0.21 -8.49
C ARG A 115 10.46 -1.35 -7.71
N CYS A 116 10.26 -1.13 -6.42
CA CYS A 116 9.57 -2.08 -5.55
C CYS A 116 8.48 -1.39 -4.72
N TYR A 117 7.29 -2.00 -4.75
CA TYR A 117 6.08 -1.49 -4.10
C TYR A 117 5.68 -2.47 -2.99
N GLY A 118 5.80 -2.08 -1.73
CA GLY A 118 5.31 -2.87 -0.60
C GLY A 118 3.80 -2.67 -0.42
N LEU A 119 3.01 -3.72 -0.49
CA LEU A 119 1.55 -3.64 -0.38
C LEU A 119 1.08 -4.10 0.99
N GLN A 120 0.19 -3.31 1.61
CA GLN A 120 -0.58 -3.71 2.78
C GLN A 120 -2.06 -3.48 2.53
N MET A 121 -2.84 -4.54 2.55
CA MET A 121 -4.25 -4.58 2.16
C MET A 121 -5.13 -4.52 3.41
N THR A 122 -5.98 -3.52 3.50
CA THR A 122 -6.78 -3.32 4.71
C THR A 122 -8.10 -2.61 4.45
N ILE A 123 -9.11 -2.98 5.24
CA ILE A 123 -10.38 -2.25 5.35
C ILE A 123 -10.45 -1.41 6.65
N GLY A 124 -9.40 -1.47 7.47
CA GLY A 124 -9.30 -0.73 8.73
C GLY A 124 -8.68 0.64 8.51
N LYS A 125 -9.23 1.67 9.18
CA LYS A 125 -8.70 3.05 9.16
C LYS A 125 -7.31 3.17 9.82
N THR A 126 -7.01 2.25 10.72
CA THR A 126 -5.73 2.15 11.42
C THR A 126 -5.18 0.75 11.22
N HIS A 127 -3.97 0.66 10.67
CA HIS A 127 -3.27 -0.58 10.40
C HIS A 127 -1.76 -0.36 10.60
N PRO A 128 -1.29 -0.42 11.86
CA PRO A 128 0.11 -0.20 12.18
C PRO A 128 1.01 -1.22 11.46
N VAL A 129 2.22 -0.79 11.14
CA VAL A 129 3.19 -1.63 10.41
C VAL A 129 4.25 -2.10 11.39
N ALA A 130 4.51 -3.41 11.42
CA ALA A 130 5.58 -3.96 12.24
C ALA A 130 6.96 -3.58 11.68
N TRP A 131 7.78 -2.90 12.49
CA TRP A 131 9.08 -2.37 12.03
C TRP A 131 10.06 -3.48 11.60
N LYS A 132 10.15 -4.58 12.37
CA LYS A 132 11.22 -5.58 12.20
C LYS A 132 11.08 -6.34 10.87
N PRO A 133 9.90 -6.90 10.53
CA PRO A 133 9.72 -7.53 9.23
C PRO A 133 9.93 -6.54 8.07
N LEU A 134 9.54 -5.28 8.23
CA LEU A 134 9.77 -4.25 7.22
C LEU A 134 11.27 -3.94 7.03
N TYR A 135 12.02 -3.84 8.12
CA TYR A 135 13.47 -3.65 8.08
C TYR A 135 14.18 -4.82 7.39
N ASP A 136 13.78 -6.06 7.68
CA ASP A 136 14.37 -7.25 7.06
C ASP A 136 14.13 -7.26 5.53
N VAL A 137 12.95 -6.85 5.08
CA VAL A 137 12.64 -6.66 3.65
C VAL A 137 13.52 -5.58 3.04
N LEU A 138 13.59 -4.39 3.65
CA LEU A 138 14.42 -3.28 3.15
C LEU A 138 15.90 -3.63 3.09
N LYS A 139 16.41 -4.38 4.07
CA LYS A 139 17.79 -4.87 4.06
C LYS A 139 18.06 -5.73 2.82
N HIS A 140 17.18 -6.69 2.54
CA HIS A 140 17.32 -7.53 1.34
C HIS A 140 17.16 -6.71 0.05
N LEU A 141 16.19 -5.80 -0.01
CA LEU A 141 16.01 -4.93 -1.19
C LEU A 141 17.24 -4.07 -1.48
N ARG A 142 18.03 -3.68 -0.47
CA ARG A 142 19.31 -2.99 -0.70
C ARG A 142 20.33 -3.89 -1.37
N GLU A 143 20.40 -5.17 -0.99
CA GLU A 143 21.32 -6.15 -1.57
C GLU A 143 21.01 -6.42 -3.05
N ILE A 144 19.77 -6.20 -3.49
CA ILE A 144 19.34 -6.36 -4.88
C ILE A 144 19.02 -5.03 -5.59
N GLU A 145 19.49 -3.90 -5.04
CA GLU A 145 19.41 -2.55 -5.63
C GLU A 145 17.96 -2.10 -5.95
N LEU A 146 17.03 -2.36 -5.03
CA LEU A 146 15.61 -2.00 -5.14
C LEU A 146 15.09 -1.17 -3.95
N ALA A 147 15.94 -0.86 -2.97
CA ALA A 147 15.50 -0.20 -1.74
C ALA A 147 15.33 1.32 -1.87
N GLU A 148 16.06 1.98 -2.78
CA GLU A 148 16.09 3.45 -2.86
C GLU A 148 14.72 4.03 -3.23
N ASP A 149 13.99 3.35 -4.12
CA ASP A 149 12.64 3.71 -4.56
C ASP A 149 11.52 2.95 -3.82
N PHE A 150 11.84 2.23 -2.72
CA PHE A 150 10.83 1.46 -2.01
C PHE A 150 9.82 2.38 -1.31
N CYS A 151 8.53 2.09 -1.49
CA CYS A 151 7.43 2.81 -0.85
C CYS A 151 6.40 1.83 -0.29
N LEU A 152 5.70 2.25 0.77
CA LEU A 152 4.62 1.47 1.37
C LEU A 152 3.25 1.94 0.86
N TYR A 153 2.48 1.01 0.32
CA TYR A 153 1.17 1.27 -0.29
C TYR A 153 0.07 0.56 0.47
N PHE A 154 -0.83 1.35 1.06
CA PHE A 154 -2.04 0.88 1.69
C PHE A 154 -3.13 0.70 0.63
N VAL A 155 -3.41 -0.56 0.30
CA VAL A 155 -4.52 -0.94 -0.58
C VAL A 155 -5.78 -0.95 0.26
N VAL A 156 -6.71 -0.05 -0.05
CA VAL A 156 -7.94 0.17 0.71
C VAL A 156 -9.15 0.18 -0.24
N PRO A 157 -10.37 -0.01 0.27
CA PRO A 157 -11.57 0.22 -0.52
C PRO A 157 -11.58 1.66 -1.10
N PRO A 158 -12.12 1.88 -2.31
CA PRO A 158 -12.00 3.18 -2.99
C PRO A 158 -12.52 4.36 -2.16
N TYR A 159 -13.63 4.16 -1.45
CA TYR A 159 -14.24 5.17 -0.58
C TYR A 159 -13.35 5.59 0.62
N MET A 160 -12.32 4.82 0.94
CA MET A 160 -11.38 5.13 2.03
C MET A 160 -10.14 5.88 1.54
N ARG A 161 -9.77 5.78 0.26
CA ARG A 161 -8.49 6.28 -0.26
C ARG A 161 -8.24 7.73 0.15
N ASP A 162 -9.21 8.61 -0.09
CA ASP A 162 -9.05 10.05 0.07
C ASP A 162 -9.13 10.53 1.53
N SER A 163 -9.54 9.66 2.45
CA SER A 163 -9.59 9.93 3.90
C SER A 163 -8.60 9.08 4.70
N TYR A 164 -7.88 8.16 4.06
CA TYR A 164 -6.90 7.31 4.73
C TYR A 164 -5.79 8.17 5.34
N LYS A 165 -5.22 7.76 6.47
CA LYS A 165 -4.17 8.53 7.13
C LYS A 165 -2.85 7.76 7.11
N ARG A 166 -1.75 8.47 7.27
CA ARG A 166 -0.43 7.87 7.46
C ARG A 166 -0.48 6.91 8.65
N GLN A 167 0.11 5.74 8.50
CA GLN A 167 0.09 4.71 9.54
C GLN A 167 1.39 4.74 10.34
N PRO A 168 1.29 4.57 11.68
CA PRO A 168 2.48 4.49 12.51
C PRO A 168 3.22 3.18 12.27
N ILE A 169 4.55 3.27 12.28
CA ILE A 169 5.42 2.09 12.36
C ILE A 169 5.64 1.78 13.83
N ARG A 170 5.45 0.53 14.22
CA ARG A 170 5.46 0.10 15.61
C ARG A 170 6.52 -0.95 15.88
N THR A 171 7.05 -0.90 17.10
CA THR A 171 7.96 -1.91 17.64
C THR A 171 7.21 -3.22 17.93
N ASN A 172 7.94 -4.28 18.23
CA ASN A 172 7.35 -5.56 18.68
C ASN A 172 6.63 -5.44 20.03
N LYS A 173 6.83 -4.34 20.76
CA LYS A 173 6.16 -4.01 22.03
C LYS A 173 4.95 -3.09 21.81
N ASP A 174 4.55 -2.89 20.56
CA ASP A 174 3.49 -1.96 20.13
C ASP A 174 3.80 -0.47 20.39
N ASP A 175 4.99 -0.13 20.92
CA ASP A 175 5.44 1.26 21.03
C ASP A 175 5.66 1.87 19.64
N LEU A 176 5.49 3.19 19.53
CA LEU A 176 5.89 3.93 18.33
C LEU A 176 7.39 3.74 18.07
N PHE A 177 7.74 3.38 16.84
CA PHE A 177 9.13 3.35 16.41
C PHE A 177 9.64 4.78 16.25
N LYS A 178 10.62 5.18 17.06
CA LYS A 178 11.12 6.57 17.14
C LYS A 178 12.48 6.79 16.46
N ASN A 179 13.03 5.78 15.81
CA ASN A 179 14.34 5.88 15.20
C ASN A 179 14.22 6.56 13.81
N PRO A 180 15.01 7.61 13.52
CA PRO A 180 15.00 8.32 12.24
C PRO A 180 15.57 7.53 11.04
N ASP A 181 15.96 6.26 11.22
CA ASP A 181 16.37 5.35 10.13
C ASP A 181 15.34 5.29 8.98
N ASP A 182 15.77 4.82 7.81
CA ASP A 182 14.99 4.71 6.55
C ASP A 182 13.57 4.17 6.75
N VAL A 183 13.39 3.25 7.68
CA VAL A 183 12.09 2.65 8.00
C VAL A 183 11.09 3.70 8.51
N GLY A 184 11.47 4.56 9.46
CA GLY A 184 10.56 5.51 10.10
C GLY A 184 10.04 6.59 9.14
N ARG A 185 10.89 6.96 8.17
CA ARG A 185 10.64 7.98 7.15
C ARG A 185 10.10 7.42 5.83
N LEU A 186 9.82 6.11 5.79
CA LEU A 186 9.39 5.48 4.56
C LEU A 186 8.15 6.17 3.99
N PRO A 187 8.19 6.58 2.71
CA PRO A 187 7.03 7.17 2.06
C PRO A 187 5.83 6.24 2.10
N GLN A 188 4.66 6.79 2.43
CA GLN A 188 3.43 6.02 2.48
C GLN A 188 2.39 6.58 1.50
N PHE A 189 1.65 5.68 0.86
CA PHE A 189 0.61 6.01 -0.10
C PHE A 189 -0.67 5.23 0.20
N ALA A 190 -1.82 5.78 -0.18
CA ALA A 190 -3.08 5.03 -0.23
C ALA A 190 -3.51 4.79 -1.68
N CYS A 191 -3.97 3.57 -1.95
CA CYS A 191 -4.51 3.14 -3.22
C CYS A 191 -5.94 2.62 -3.05
N GLY A 192 -6.88 3.13 -3.85
CA GLY A 192 -8.25 2.64 -3.87
C GLY A 192 -8.40 1.46 -4.82
N VAL A 193 -8.67 0.26 -4.32
CA VAL A 193 -8.92 -0.93 -5.16
C VAL A 193 -10.36 -1.41 -4.99
N ASN A 194 -11.10 -1.43 -6.10
CA ASN A 194 -12.45 -1.98 -6.17
C ASN A 194 -12.43 -3.52 -6.22
N ALA A 195 -11.94 -4.14 -5.15
CA ALA A 195 -11.78 -5.59 -5.07
C ALA A 195 -13.12 -6.35 -5.16
N PHE A 196 -14.22 -5.71 -4.75
CA PHE A 196 -15.56 -6.29 -4.78
C PHE A 196 -16.28 -6.13 -6.13
N GLY A 197 -15.69 -5.40 -7.08
CA GLY A 197 -16.33 -5.14 -8.38
C GLY A 197 -17.60 -4.30 -8.27
N ILE A 198 -17.74 -3.49 -7.22
CA ILE A 198 -18.90 -2.59 -7.05
C ILE A 198 -18.67 -1.38 -7.96
N PRO A 199 -19.50 -1.12 -8.98
CA PRO A 199 -19.26 -0.02 -9.91
C PRO A 199 -19.02 1.28 -9.16
N THR A 200 -17.92 1.96 -9.47
CA THR A 200 -17.72 3.30 -8.92
C THR A 200 -18.62 4.27 -9.68
N ALA A 201 -19.09 5.37 -9.05
CA ALA A 201 -20.00 6.32 -9.70
C ALA A 201 -19.46 6.92 -11.03
N ARG A 202 -18.16 6.76 -11.31
CA ARG A 202 -17.52 7.11 -12.59
C ARG A 202 -17.82 6.10 -13.71
N GLU A 203 -18.15 4.85 -13.42
CA GLU A 203 -18.41 3.78 -14.39
C GLU A 203 -19.90 3.67 -14.79
N SER A 204 -20.80 4.36 -14.09
CA SER A 204 -22.24 4.41 -14.39
C SER A 204 -22.63 5.42 -15.49
N LYS A 205 -21.64 5.94 -16.23
CA LYS A 205 -21.84 6.78 -17.42
C LYS A 205 -21.04 6.21 -18.58
N SER A 206 -21.47 5.07 -19.10
CA SER A 206 -21.18 4.62 -20.45
C SER A 206 -22.46 4.09 -21.10
#